data_AF-X1FCN0-F1
#
_entry.id   AF-X1FCN0-F1
#
_cell.length_a   1.000
_cell.length_b   1.000
_cell.length_c   1.000
_cell.angle_alpha   90.00
_cell.angle_beta   90.00
_cell.angle_gamma   90.00
#
_symmetry.space_group_name_H-M   'P 1'
#
loop_
_entity.id
_entity.type
_entity.pdbx_description
1 polymer ?
#
loop_
_entity_poly.entity_id
_entity_poly.type
_entity_poly.pdbx_seq_one_letter_code
_entity_poly.pdbx_strand_id
1 'polypeptide(L)'
;MDFENQKPVEPVVVYKPEKKHRGWKIFWAIITVLSILCNIVLFLMLISVAFFAFLGPVRRDFFIEEVIREGPPEQKIVVVNLQGIIDGRTYTDIYKQLRAAGADDKVKGVIVRVDSPGGMASASDRIYNEIG
;
A
#
# COMPACT_ATOMS: atom_id res chain seq x y z
N MET A 1 79.71 36.25 -43.08
CA MET A 1 79.55 34.87 -42.58
C MET A 1 79.36 35.07 -41.09
N ASP A 2 78.11 35.25 -40.67
CA ASP A 2 77.81 35.83 -39.35
C ASP A 2 77.15 34.74 -38.52
N PHE A 3 77.98 33.79 -38.10
CA PHE A 3 77.59 32.66 -37.26
C PHE A 3 77.93 32.98 -35.80
N GLU A 4 77.34 34.02 -35.24
CA GLU A 4 77.45 34.22 -33.80
C GLU A 4 76.11 34.69 -33.26
N ASN A 5 75.63 33.94 -32.25
CA ASN A 5 74.59 34.33 -31.31
C ASN A 5 73.13 33.91 -31.61
N GLN A 6 72.90 32.63 -31.93
CA GLN A 6 71.61 31.99 -31.63
C GLN A 6 71.65 31.39 -30.23
N LYS A 7 70.89 31.98 -29.30
CA LYS A 7 70.68 31.42 -27.96
C LYS A 7 69.98 30.05 -28.07
N PRO A 8 70.26 29.09 -27.16
CA PRO A 8 69.62 27.78 -27.19
C PRO A 8 68.10 27.94 -27.14
N VAL A 9 67.39 27.38 -28.11
CA VAL A 9 65.93 27.37 -28.11
C VAL A 9 65.48 26.37 -27.06
N GLU A 10 64.94 26.86 -25.94
CA GLU A 10 64.37 26.00 -24.92
C GLU A 10 63.19 25.20 -25.52
N PRO A 11 63.07 23.90 -25.19
CA PRO A 11 61.96 23.10 -25.72
C PRO A 11 60.64 23.66 -25.20
N VAL A 12 59.77 24.06 -26.12
CA VAL A 12 58.40 24.48 -25.79
C VAL A 12 57.66 23.26 -25.24
N VAL A 13 57.45 23.23 -23.93
CA VAL A 13 56.69 22.17 -23.28
C VAL A 13 55.22 22.36 -23.64
N VAL A 14 54.73 21.59 -24.62
CA VAL A 14 53.32 21.62 -25.00
C VAL A 14 52.52 20.92 -23.90
N TYR A 15 51.89 21.71 -23.01
CA TYR A 15 51.01 21.18 -21.98
C TYR A 15 49.77 20.56 -22.65
N LYS A 16 49.72 19.23 -22.69
CA LYS A 16 48.56 18.48 -23.15
C LYS A 16 47.50 18.58 -22.06
N PRO A 17 46.32 19.19 -22.31
CA PRO A 17 45.31 19.29 -21.27
C PRO A 17 44.91 17.88 -20.85
N GLU A 18 45.17 17.58 -19.58
CA GLU A 18 44.74 16.33 -18.96
C GLU A 18 43.21 16.27 -19.02
N LYS A 19 42.69 15.20 -19.64
CA LYS A 19 41.25 15.02 -19.84
C LYS A 19 40.57 14.87 -18.48
N LYS A 20 40.11 16.01 -17.97
CA LYS A 20 39.43 16.22 -16.70
C LYS A 20 38.40 15.11 -16.45
N HIS A 21 38.49 14.51 -15.26
CA HIS A 21 37.69 13.40 -14.71
C HIS A 21 36.17 13.63 -14.73
N ARG A 22 35.57 13.71 -15.92
CA ARG A 22 34.12 13.86 -16.12
C ARG A 22 33.38 12.55 -15.80
N GLY A 23 34.03 11.41 -16.03
CA GLY A 23 33.51 10.07 -15.69
C GLY A 23 33.36 9.82 -14.18
N TRP A 24 34.29 10.35 -13.37
CA TRP A 24 34.23 10.20 -11.91
C TRP A 24 32.99 10.89 -11.32
N LYS A 25 32.64 12.07 -11.82
CA LYS A 25 31.44 12.80 -11.38
C LYS A 25 30.15 12.07 -11.75
N ILE A 26 30.11 11.43 -12.91
CA ILE A 26 28.95 10.65 -13.38
C ILE A 26 28.77 9.39 -12.52
N PHE A 27 29.87 8.70 -12.19
CA PHE A 27 29.85 7.54 -11.31
C PHE A 27 29.29 7.88 -9.92
N TRP A 28 29.77 8.97 -9.32
CA TRP A 28 29.25 9.44 -8.03
C TRP A 28 27.79 9.87 -8.12
N ALA A 29 27.38 10.55 -9.20
CA ALA A 29 25.98 10.93 -9.40
C ALA A 29 25.05 9.71 -9.49
N ILE A 30 25.45 8.65 -10.20
CA ILE A 30 24.66 7.42 -10.32
C ILE A 30 24.49 6.75 -8.95
N ILE A 31 25.57 6.64 -8.17
CA ILE A 31 25.53 6.08 -6.81
C ILE A 31 24.61 6.89 -5.91
N THR A 32 24.69 8.23 -5.97
CA THR A 32 23.83 9.11 -5.17
C THR A 32 22.35 8.95 -5.56
N VAL A 33 22.03 8.90 -6.85
CA VAL A 33 20.66 8.71 -7.32
C VAL A 33 20.11 7.35 -6.89
N LEU A 34 20.91 6.28 -7.02
CA LEU A 34 20.51 4.94 -6.59
C LEU A 34 20.25 4.88 -5.07
N SER A 35 21.11 5.53 -4.28
CA SER A 35 20.95 5.62 -2.83
C SER A 35 19.69 6.41 -2.43
N ILE A 36 19.41 7.53 -3.11
CA ILE A 36 18.18 8.31 -2.91
C ILE A 36 16.95 7.46 -3.24
N LEU A 37 16.97 6.73 -4.36
CA LEU A 37 15.86 5.87 -4.78
C LEU A 37 15.56 4.79 -3.72
N CYS A 38 16.61 4.13 -3.23
CA CYS A 38 16.48 3.10 -2.19
C CYS A 38 15.90 3.68 -0.88
N ASN A 39 16.36 4.86 -0.46
CA ASN A 39 15.84 5.53 0.73
C ASN A 39 14.38 5.98 0.57
N ILE A 40 13.97 6.40 -0.62
CA ILE A 40 12.56 6.72 -0.91
C ILE A 40 11.68 5.48 -0.72
N VAL A 41 12.11 4.33 -1.26
CA VAL A 41 11.38 3.07 -1.09
C VAL A 41 11.30 2.67 0.39
N LEU A 42 12.41 2.77 1.11
CA LEU A 42 12.46 2.48 2.55
C LEU A 42 11.54 3.42 3.35
N PHE A 43 11.52 4.70 3.00
CA PHE A 43 10.66 5.70 3.64
C PHE A 43 9.17 5.41 3.40
N LEU A 44 8.78 5.03 2.19
CA LEU A 44 7.41 4.63 1.88
C LEU A 44 7.00 3.35 2.63
N MET A 45 7.91 2.38 2.74
CA MET A 45 7.67 1.17 3.52
C MET A 45 7.46 1.51 5.00
N LEU A 46 8.28 2.39 5.59
CA LEU A 46 8.08 2.82 6.98
C LEU A 46 6.75 3.55 7.19
N ILE A 47 6.34 4.40 6.25
CA ILE A 47 5.02 5.03 6.29
C ILE A 47 3.91 3.97 6.28
N SER A 48 4.01 2.94 5.44
CA SER A 48 3.01 1.87 5.41
C SER A 48 2.94 1.09 6.72
N VAL A 49 4.08 0.78 7.35
CA VAL A 49 4.13 0.08 8.64
C VAL A 49 3.55 0.95 9.74
N ALA A 50 3.92 2.23 9.79
CA ALA A 50 3.35 3.17 10.74
C ALA A 50 1.84 3.33 10.52
N PHE A 51 1.39 3.49 9.28
CA PHE A 51 -0.03 3.57 8.96
C PHE A 51 -0.78 2.33 9.43
N PHE A 52 -0.25 1.13 9.17
CA PHE A 52 -0.85 -0.12 9.61
C PHE A 52 -0.87 -0.25 11.15
N ALA A 53 0.19 0.19 11.82
CA ALA A 53 0.30 0.13 13.28
C ALA A 53 -0.61 1.14 14.00
N PHE A 54 -0.76 2.35 13.45
CA PHE A 54 -1.47 3.45 14.12
C PHE A 54 -2.90 3.67 13.63
N LEU A 55 -3.18 3.47 12.33
CA LEU A 55 -4.51 3.66 11.74
C LEU A 55 -5.21 2.32 11.40
N GLY A 56 -4.46 1.21 11.43
CA GLY A 56 -4.95 -0.09 10.99
C GLY A 56 -4.98 -0.23 9.46
N PRO A 57 -5.20 -1.45 8.93
CA PRO A 57 -5.35 -1.63 7.49
C PRO A 57 -6.45 -0.72 6.94
N VAL A 58 -6.16 0.04 5.88
CA VAL A 58 -7.22 0.59 5.03
C VAL A 58 -7.95 -0.62 4.48
N ARG A 59 -9.08 -0.97 5.10
CA ARG A 59 -10.06 -1.86 4.48
C ARG A 59 -10.61 -1.09 3.29
N ARG A 60 -9.90 -1.13 2.17
CA ARG A 60 -10.58 -0.99 0.89
C ARG A 60 -11.50 -2.17 0.87
N ASP A 61 -12.80 -1.90 0.85
CA ASP A 61 -13.90 -2.85 0.78
C ASP A 61 -13.80 -3.67 -0.52
N PHE A 62 -12.72 -4.44 -0.68
CA PHE A 62 -12.60 -5.50 -1.66
C PHE A 62 -13.49 -6.61 -1.14
N PHE A 63 -14.80 -6.50 -1.42
CA PHE A 63 -15.72 -7.60 -1.26
C PHE A 63 -15.24 -8.69 -2.22
N ILE A 64 -14.57 -9.71 -1.67
CA ILE A 64 -14.20 -10.90 -2.42
C ILE A 64 -15.51 -11.64 -2.68
N GLU A 65 -16.09 -11.42 -3.85
CA GLU A 65 -17.25 -12.18 -4.33
C GLU A 65 -16.75 -13.57 -4.71
N GLU A 66 -16.77 -14.48 -3.74
CA GLU A 66 -16.46 -15.88 -3.98
C GLU A 66 -17.71 -16.58 -4.51
N VAL A 67 -17.63 -17.14 -5.72
CA VAL A 67 -18.71 -17.93 -6.31
C VAL A 67 -18.74 -19.29 -5.60
N ILE A 68 -19.57 -19.38 -4.56
CA ILE A 68 -19.74 -20.62 -3.77
C ILE A 68 -20.34 -21.74 -4.63
N ARG A 69 -21.18 -21.40 -5.60
CA ARG A 69 -21.70 -22.29 -6.64
C ARG A 69 -21.95 -21.53 -7.94
N GLU A 70 -21.53 -22.11 -9.06
CA GLU A 70 -21.89 -21.59 -10.38
C GLU A 70 -23.41 -21.69 -10.59
N GLY A 71 -23.98 -20.62 -11.14
CA GLY A 71 -25.40 -20.48 -11.42
C GLY A 71 -25.63 -19.69 -12.71
N PRO A 72 -26.90 -19.52 -13.12
CA PRO A 72 -27.24 -18.76 -14.33
C PRO A 72 -26.70 -17.32 -14.24
N PRO A 73 -26.11 -16.76 -15.31
CA PRO A 73 -25.46 -15.44 -15.27
C PRO A 73 -26.42 -14.28 -14.97
N GLU A 74 -27.73 -14.52 -15.06
CA GLU A 74 -28.79 -13.54 -14.81
C GLU A 74 -29.30 -13.56 -13.37
N GLN A 75 -28.93 -14.56 -12.58
CA GLN A 75 -29.46 -14.77 -11.23
C GLN A 75 -28.33 -15.15 -10.29
N LYS A 76 -28.16 -14.36 -9.23
CA LYS A 76 -27.20 -14.65 -8.18
C LYS A 76 -27.86 -14.63 -6.81
N ILE A 77 -27.32 -15.44 -5.90
CA ILE A 77 -27.66 -15.43 -4.49
C ILE A 77 -26.45 -14.90 -3.75
N VAL A 78 -26.64 -13.82 -3.00
CA VAL A 78 -25.55 -13.18 -2.25
C VAL A 78 -25.45 -13.83 -0.88
N VAL A 79 -24.26 -14.24 -0.48
CA VAL A 79 -24.00 -14.75 0.87
C VAL A 79 -23.20 -13.71 1.66
N VAL A 80 -23.79 -13.22 2.74
CA VAL A 80 -23.17 -12.24 3.65
C VAL A 80 -22.77 -12.95 4.93
N ASN A 81 -21.47 -13.01 5.23
CA ASN A 81 -20.94 -13.64 6.43
C ASN A 81 -20.78 -12.61 7.56
N LEU A 82 -21.47 -12.82 8.67
CA LEU A 82 -21.34 -12.04 9.90
C LEU A 82 -20.51 -12.84 10.89
N GLN A 83 -19.20 -12.59 10.94
CA GLN A 83 -18.29 -13.26 11.86
C GLN A 83 -17.76 -12.30 12.93
N GLY A 84 -17.80 -12.73 14.19
CA GLY A 84 -17.20 -12.00 15.32
C GLY A 84 -18.13 -11.06 16.07
N ILE A 85 -17.54 -10.11 16.82
CA ILE A 85 -18.26 -9.14 17.67
C ILE A 85 -18.97 -8.12 16.78
N ILE A 86 -20.28 -7.94 16.99
CA ILE A 86 -21.07 -6.92 16.33
C ILE A 86 -20.77 -5.58 17.01
N ASP A 87 -19.87 -4.81 16.43
CA ASP A 87 -19.62 -3.41 16.77
C ASP A 87 -20.22 -2.49 15.71
N GLY A 88 -20.33 -1.17 15.98
CA GLY A 88 -20.98 -0.20 15.09
C GLY A 88 -20.36 -0.12 13.69
N ARG A 89 -19.07 -0.47 13.54
CA ARG A 89 -18.40 -0.54 12.23
C ARG A 89 -18.86 -1.74 11.40
N THR A 90 -18.90 -2.92 12.02
CA THR A 90 -19.39 -4.16 11.40
C THR A 90 -20.82 -3.99 10.89
N TYR A 91 -21.69 -3.33 11.67
CA TYR A 91 -23.05 -3.00 11.25
C TYR A 91 -23.09 -2.15 9.97
N THR A 92 -22.22 -1.14 9.87
CA THR A 92 -22.19 -0.22 8.72
C THR A 92 -21.80 -0.94 7.43
N ASP A 93 -20.83 -1.85 7.50
CA ASP A 93 -20.34 -2.62 6.35
C ASP A 93 -21.40 -3.60 5.86
N ILE A 94 -22.08 -4.29 6.77
CA ILE A 94 -23.20 -5.18 6.46
C ILE A 94 -24.36 -4.40 5.84
N TYR A 95 -24.69 -3.24 6.39
CA TYR A 95 -25.75 -2.39 5.87
C TYR A 95 -25.48 -1.97 4.43
N LYS A 96 -24.23 -1.60 4.11
CA LYS A 96 -23.83 -1.29 2.73
C LYS A 96 -23.96 -2.51 1.81
N GLN A 97 -23.53 -3.69 2.24
CA GLN A 97 -23.65 -4.93 1.46
C GLN A 97 -25.12 -5.29 1.20
N LEU A 98 -25.98 -5.21 2.22
CA LEU A 98 -27.41 -5.47 2.08
C LEU A 98 -28.07 -4.45 1.17
N ARG A 99 -27.70 -3.16 1.26
CA ARG A 99 -28.21 -2.12 0.39
C ARG A 99 -27.77 -2.32 -1.06
N ALA A 100 -26.52 -2.72 -1.28
CA ALA A 100 -26.02 -3.05 -2.61
C ALA A 100 -26.72 -4.28 -3.19
N ALA A 101 -26.94 -5.32 -2.38
CA ALA A 101 -27.67 -6.51 -2.78
C ALA A 101 -29.15 -6.21 -3.11
N GLY A 102 -29.79 -5.31 -2.37
CA GLY A 102 -31.16 -4.87 -2.63
C GLY A 102 -31.32 -3.95 -3.85
N ALA A 103 -30.24 -3.33 -4.32
CA ALA A 103 -30.23 -2.46 -5.50
C ALA A 103 -29.91 -3.21 -6.80
N ASP A 104 -29.57 -4.49 -6.74
CA ASP A 104 -29.17 -5.30 -7.90
C ASP A 104 -30.29 -6.27 -8.30
N ASP A 105 -30.93 -6.02 -9.45
CA ASP A 105 -32.07 -6.81 -9.98
C ASP A 105 -31.73 -8.28 -10.26
N LYS A 106 -30.43 -8.62 -10.36
CA LYS A 106 -29.95 -9.99 -10.54
C LYS A 106 -29.91 -10.77 -9.22
N VAL A 107 -29.96 -10.09 -8.08
CA VAL A 107 -29.98 -10.74 -6.77
C VAL A 107 -31.39 -11.28 -6.51
N LYS A 108 -31.53 -12.60 -6.50
CA LYS A 108 -32.82 -13.27 -6.22
C LYS A 108 -33.00 -13.65 -4.75
N GLY A 109 -31.94 -13.56 -3.96
CA GLY A 109 -31.99 -13.83 -2.53
C GLY A 109 -30.67 -13.48 -1.85
N VAL A 110 -30.76 -13.24 -0.55
CA VAL A 110 -29.61 -12.98 0.31
C VAL A 110 -29.61 -14.00 1.44
N ILE A 111 -28.49 -14.69 1.65
CA ILE A 111 -28.26 -15.60 2.77
C ILE A 111 -27.32 -14.90 3.73
N VAL A 112 -27.78 -14.63 4.95
CA VAL A 112 -26.94 -14.06 6.00
C VAL A 112 -26.47 -15.19 6.91
N ARG A 113 -25.19 -15.52 6.86
CA ARG A 113 -24.57 -16.52 7.74
C ARG A 113 -24.05 -15.81 8.97
N VAL A 114 -24.71 -16.02 10.11
CA VAL A 114 -24.31 -15.41 11.38
C VAL A 114 -23.50 -16.42 12.19
N ASP A 115 -22.26 -16.08 12.45
CA ASP A 115 -21.34 -16.80 13.33
C ASP A 115 -20.70 -15.79 14.28
N SER A 116 -21.53 -15.32 15.22
CA SER A 116 -21.13 -14.35 16.24
C SER A 116 -21.06 -15.06 17.59
N PRO A 117 -19.95 -14.92 18.36
CA PRO A 117 -19.81 -15.57 19.67
C PRO A 117 -20.81 -15.09 20.73
N GLY A 118 -21.73 -14.17 20.42
CA GLY A 118 -22.73 -13.68 21.35
C GLY A 118 -22.10 -12.78 22.42
N GLY A 119 -22.40 -11.48 22.38
CA GLY A 119 -21.73 -10.52 23.25
C GLY A 119 -22.46 -9.20 23.38
N MET A 120 -23.76 -9.27 23.70
CA MET A 120 -24.49 -8.14 24.31
C MET A 120 -25.87 -8.53 24.87
N ALA A 121 -26.26 -9.80 24.87
CA ALA A 121 -27.44 -10.27 25.61
C ALA A 121 -27.16 -10.56 27.10
N SER A 122 -25.89 -10.59 27.54
CA SER A 122 -25.51 -10.87 28.94
C SER A 122 -25.30 -9.61 29.81
N ALA A 123 -25.33 -8.41 29.21
CA ALA A 123 -25.32 -7.17 29.99
C ALA A 123 -26.67 -6.89 30.68
N SER A 124 -27.77 -7.37 30.10
CA SER A 124 -29.11 -7.20 30.67
C SER A 124 -29.34 -8.12 31.88
N ASP A 125 -28.83 -9.36 31.86
CA ASP A 125 -28.97 -10.29 33.00
C ASP A 125 -28.12 -9.90 34.22
N ARG A 126 -26.96 -9.26 34.00
CA ARG A 126 -26.13 -8.75 35.11
C ARG A 126 -26.73 -7.55 35.83
N ILE A 127 -27.57 -6.75 35.16
CA ILE A 127 -28.30 -5.65 35.80
C ILE A 127 -29.50 -6.20 36.59
N TYR A 128 -30.16 -7.28 36.12
CA TYR A 128 -31.30 -7.86 36.84
C TYR A 128 -30.91 -8.53 38.17
N ASN A 129 -29.72 -9.15 38.25
CA ASN A 129 -29.22 -9.80 39.46
C ASN A 129 -28.64 -8.85 40.52
N GLU A 130 -28.38 -7.58 40.19
CA GLU A 130 -27.84 -6.59 41.14
C GLU A 130 -28.95 -5.72 41.77
N ILE A 131 -30.19 -5.82 41.25
CA ILE A 131 -31.37 -5.09 41.74
C ILE A 131 -32.35 -6.04 42.47
N GLY A 132 -31.90 -7.26 42.77
CA GLY A 132 -32.63 -8.25 43.58
C GLY A 132 -32.10 -8.32 45.00
#